data_AF-A0A1Y3B784-F1
#
_entry.id   AF-A0A1Y3B784-F1
#
_cell.length_a   1.000
_cell.length_b   1.000
_cell.length_c   1.000
_cell.angle_alpha   90.00
_cell.angle_beta   90.00
_cell.angle_gamma   90.00
#
_symmetry.space_group_name_H-M   'P 1'
#
loop_
_entity.id
_entity.type
_entity.pdbx_description
1 polymer ?
#
loop_
_entity_poly.entity_id
_entity_poly.type
_entity_poly.pdbx_seq_one_letter_code
_entity_poly.pdbx_strand_id
1 'polypeptide(L)' 'MAAINHHISHQQQQQQYCLKWNCFHTNMTDGFQNMLIHENLVDVTLACEGASIKAHKMILATCSPYFQNLFMTNP' A
#
# COMPACT_ATOMS: atom_id res chain seq x y z
N MET A 1 19.59 59.39 14.65
CA MET A 1 18.40 59.10 13.81
C MET A 1 18.82 58.25 12.61
N ALA A 2 18.94 56.95 12.79
CA ALA A 2 19.11 55.99 11.70
C ALA A 2 18.01 54.93 11.86
N ALA A 3 17.19 54.77 10.83
CA ALA A 3 15.98 53.97 10.86
C ALA A 3 16.30 52.46 11.00
N ILE A 4 15.49 51.80 11.83
CA ILE A 4 15.58 50.37 12.15
C ILE A 4 15.01 49.54 10.98
N ASN A 5 15.76 48.49 10.63
CA ASN A 5 15.42 47.45 9.67
C ASN A 5 14.01 46.86 9.91
N HIS A 6 13.20 46.79 8.86
CA HIS A 6 12.02 45.92 8.85
C HIS A 6 11.96 45.14 7.54
N HIS A 7 12.79 44.10 7.46
CA HIS A 7 12.63 43.06 6.44
C HIS A 7 11.53 42.10 6.92
N ILE A 8 10.26 42.42 6.61
CA ILE A 8 9.14 41.49 6.86
C ILE A 8 9.17 40.41 5.78
N SER A 9 9.90 39.35 6.05
CA SER A 9 9.78 38.10 5.32
C SER A 9 8.48 37.43 5.76
N HIS A 10 7.39 37.63 5.01
CA HIS A 10 6.15 36.87 5.19
C HIS A 10 6.42 35.40 4.84
N GLN A 11 6.90 34.62 5.81
CA GLN A 11 6.87 33.17 5.75
C GLN A 11 5.42 32.74 5.98
N GLN A 12 4.67 32.52 4.90
CA GLN A 12 3.41 31.78 4.97
C GLN A 12 3.75 30.39 5.53
N GLN A 13 3.41 30.13 6.79
CA GLN A 13 3.50 28.80 7.36
C GLN A 13 2.61 27.88 6.52
N GLN A 14 3.23 26.98 5.75
CA GLN A 14 2.50 25.96 5.01
C GLN A 14 1.76 25.08 6.03
N GLN A 15 0.43 25.18 6.03
CA GLN A 15 -0.40 24.31 6.85
C GLN A 15 -0.33 22.90 6.27
N GLN A 16 0.13 21.96 7.08
CA GLN A 16 0.16 20.53 6.74
C GLN A 16 -1.06 19.85 7.37
N TYR A 17 -1.79 19.10 6.56
CA TYR A 17 -2.94 18.31 7.00
C TYR A 17 -2.64 16.82 6.84
N CYS A 18 -2.93 16.04 7.87
CA CYS A 18 -2.86 14.58 7.83
C CYS A 18 -4.28 14.03 7.82
N LEU A 19 -4.69 13.42 6.71
CA LEU A 19 -5.97 12.73 6.61
C LEU A 19 -5.79 11.30 7.10
N LYS A 20 -6.54 10.93 8.14
CA LYS A 20 -6.62 9.55 8.62
C LYS A 20 -7.94 8.95 8.15
N TRP A 21 -7.88 7.91 7.35
CA TRP A 21 -9.07 7.12 7.04
C TRP A 21 -9.37 6.20 8.23
N ASN A 22 -10.45 6.49 8.94
CA ASN A 22 -10.97 5.61 9.98
C ASN A 22 -11.32 4.25 9.37
N CYS A 23 -10.98 3.16 10.07
CA CYS A 23 -11.18 1.78 9.62
C CYS A 23 -10.41 1.38 8.34
N PHE A 24 -9.37 2.11 7.95
CA PHE A 24 -8.54 1.77 6.78
C PHE A 24 -8.06 0.31 6.78
N HIS A 25 -7.53 -0.15 7.92
CA HIS A 25 -7.01 -1.51 8.04
C HIS A 25 -8.10 -2.56 7.79
N THR A 26 -9.27 -2.41 8.41
CA THR A 26 -10.41 -3.32 8.22
C THR A 26 -10.91 -3.28 6.78
N ASN A 27 -11.14 -2.09 6.22
CA ASN A 27 -11.60 -1.93 4.84
C ASN A 27 -10.62 -2.56 3.83
N MET A 28 -9.33 -2.44 4.09
CA MET A 28 -8.29 -3.00 3.25
C MET A 28 -8.28 -4.53 3.31
N THR A 29 -8.31 -5.11 4.52
CA THR A 29 -8.34 -6.57 4.71
C THR A 29 -9.60 -7.19 4.10
N ASP A 30 -10.78 -6.62 4.40
CA ASP A 30 -12.07 -7.09 3.85
C ASP A 30 -12.12 -6.93 2.33
N GLY A 31 -11.56 -5.82 1.82
CA GLY A 31 -11.44 -5.56 0.39
C GLY A 31 -10.60 -6.62 -0.32
N PHE A 32 -9.40 -6.94 0.18
CA PHE A 32 -8.55 -7.98 -0.39
C PHE A 32 -9.18 -9.37 -0.29
N GLN A 33 -9.83 -9.69 0.83
CA GLN A 33 -10.54 -10.95 0.99
C GLN A 33 -11.67 -11.10 -0.03
N ASN A 34 -12.51 -10.08 -0.19
CA ASN A 34 -13.57 -10.09 -1.19
C ASN A 34 -13.01 -10.21 -2.61
N MET A 35 -11.92 -9.51 -2.92
CA MET A 35 -11.25 -9.66 -4.21
C MET A 35 -10.75 -11.08 -4.44
N LEU A 36 -10.25 -11.77 -3.41
CA LEU A 36 -9.78 -13.15 -3.53
C LEU A 36 -10.96 -14.11 -3.78
N ILE A 37 -12.04 -13.97 -3.00
CA ILE A 37 -13.25 -14.79 -3.12
C ILE A 37 -13.89 -14.65 -4.51
N HIS A 38 -13.89 -13.44 -5.05
CA HIS A 38 -14.43 -13.15 -6.39
C HIS A 38 -13.40 -13.29 -7.51
N GLU A 39 -12.18 -13.74 -7.19
CA GLU A 39 -11.07 -13.89 -8.14
C GLU A 39 -10.71 -12.59 -8.90
N ASN A 40 -11.04 -11.43 -8.33
CA ASN A 40 -10.73 -10.12 -8.88
C ASN A 40 -9.25 -9.80 -8.63
N LEU A 41 -8.59 -9.30 -9.68
CA LEU A 41 -7.17 -8.91 -9.67
C LEU A 41 -6.21 -10.04 -9.22
N VAL A 42 -6.66 -11.29 -9.24
CA VAL A 42 -5.80 -12.46 -9.05
C VAL A 42 -4.80 -12.52 -10.19
N ASP A 43 -3.52 -12.59 -9.84
CA ASP A 43 -2.38 -12.52 -10.75
C ASP A 43 -1.43 -13.72 -10.61
N VAL A 44 -1.78 -14.70 -9.76
CA VAL A 44 -1.05 -15.97 -9.64
C VAL A 44 -1.98 -17.16 -9.35
N THR A 45 -1.63 -18.30 -9.93
CA THR A 45 -2.17 -19.61 -9.58
C THR A 45 -1.04 -20.49 -9.08
N LEU A 46 -1.13 -20.97 -7.84
CA LEU A 46 -0.21 -21.95 -7.26
C LEU A 46 -0.74 -23.35 -7.54
N ALA A 47 0.08 -24.22 -8.13
CA ALA A 47 -0.28 -25.61 -8.40
C ALA A 47 0.60 -26.56 -7.57
N CYS A 48 -0.03 -27.56 -6.93
CA CYS A 48 0.65 -28.58 -6.16
C CYS A 48 -0.18 -29.88 -6.16
N GLU A 49 0.44 -31.03 -6.44
CA GLU A 49 -0.19 -32.36 -6.41
C GLU A 49 -1.55 -32.45 -7.15
N GLY A 50 -1.66 -31.79 -8.31
CA GLY A 50 -2.90 -31.77 -9.10
C GLY A 50 -3.98 -30.82 -8.59
N ALA A 51 -3.78 -30.15 -7.46
CA ALA A 51 -4.60 -29.05 -7.00
C ALA A 51 -4.05 -27.71 -7.50
N SER A 52 -4.94 -26.71 -7.59
CA SER A 52 -4.55 -25.34 -7.90
C SER A 52 -5.31 -24.34 -7.04
N ILE A 53 -4.62 -23.26 -6.66
CA ILE A 53 -5.16 -22.19 -5.81
C ILE A 53 -4.84 -20.85 -6.48
N LYS A 54 -5.85 -20.02 -6.67
CA LYS A 54 -5.71 -18.63 -7.13
C LYS A 54 -5.41 -17.70 -5.96
N ALA A 55 -4.52 -16.74 -6.15
CA ALA A 55 -4.12 -15.79 -5.11
C ALA A 55 -3.60 -14.45 -5.70
N HIS A 56 -3.32 -13.50 -4.81
CA HIS A 56 -2.66 -12.24 -5.14
C HIS A 56 -1.16 -12.32 -4.81
N LYS A 57 -0.28 -12.11 -5.80
CA LYS A 57 1.18 -12.07 -5.64
C LYS A 57 1.58 -11.07 -4.55
N MET A 58 0.99 -9.87 -4.57
CA MET A 58 1.32 -8.80 -3.62
C MET A 58 1.04 -9.20 -2.17
N ILE A 59 -0.09 -9.86 -1.90
CA ILE A 59 -0.44 -10.32 -0.55
C ILE A 59 0.51 -11.44 -0.12
N LEU A 60 0.76 -12.43 -0.98
CA LEU A 60 1.69 -13.53 -0.69
C LEU A 60 3.12 -13.03 -0.45
N ALA A 61 3.61 -12.08 -1.25
CA ALA A 61 4.93 -11.47 -1.10
C ALA A 61 5.06 -10.68 0.22
N THR A 62 4.02 -9.96 0.64
CA THR A 62 4.03 -9.21 1.90
C THR A 62 4.07 -10.14 3.11
N CYS A 63 3.46 -11.32 3.00
CA CYS A 63 3.38 -12.28 4.11
C CYS A 63 4.49 -13.34 4.13
N SER A 64 5.29 -13.46 3.05
CA SER A 64 6.29 -14.52 2.91
C SER A 64 7.51 -14.06 2.11
N PRO A 65 8.72 -14.02 2.73
CA PRO A 65 9.96 -13.69 2.02
C PRO A 65 10.24 -14.64 0.85
N TYR A 66 9.80 -15.90 0.94
CA TYR A 66 9.93 -16.86 -0.16
C TYR A 66 9.13 -16.41 -1.38
N PHE A 67 7.83 -16.12 -1.20
CA PHE A 67 6.99 -15.67 -2.31
C PHE A 67 7.40 -14.30 -2.83
N GLN A 68 7.87 -13.41 -1.95
CA GLN A 68 8.44 -12.13 -2.37
C GLN A 68 9.60 -12.35 -3.34
N ASN A 69 10.60 -13.13 -2.93
CA ASN A 69 11.77 -13.40 -3.76
C ASN A 69 11.38 -14.15 -5.04
N LEU A 70 10.48 -15.14 -4.95
CA LEU A 70 10.00 -15.90 -6.09
C LEU A 70 9.37 -15.00 -7.16
N PHE A 71 8.46 -14.11 -6.77
CA PHE A 71 7.76 -13.23 -7.72
C PHE A 71 8.62 -12.06 -8.20
N MET A 72 9.61 -11.60 -7.42
CA MET A 72 10.56 -10.59 -7.89
C MET A 72 11.57 -11.14 -8.89
N THR A 73 11.95 -12.41 -8.75
CA THR A 73 12.89 -13.09 -9.66
C THR A 73 12.20 -13.70 -10.88
N ASN A 74 10.87 -13.89 -10.82
CA ASN A 74 10.04 -14.42 -11.89
C ASN A 74 8.77 -13.54 -12.04
N PRO A 75 8.88 -12.38 -12.73
CA PRO A 75 7.79 -11.41 -12.84
C PRO A 75 6.51 -11.97 -13.46
#